data_AF-A0A3B9GQJ4-F1
#
_entry.id   AF-A0A3B9GQJ4-F1
#
_cell.length_a   1.000
_cell.length_b   1.000
_cell.length_c   1.000
_cell.angle_alpha   90.00
_cell.angle_beta   90.00
_cell.angle_gamma   90.00
#
_symmetry.space_group_name_H-M   'P 1'
#
loop_
_entity.id
_entity.type
_entity.pdbx_description
1 polymer ?
#
loop_
_entity_poly.entity_id
_entity_poly.type
_entity_poly.pdbx_seq_one_letter_code
_entity_poly.pdbx_strand_id
1 'polypeptide(L)'
;MDVACATEDLFTGKDKIVIDFTKLTPKEWCYPMRNGKVISPFGGARRNHTGADIKTHAGDTIFAAFDGKVRLAKPYSGYGNVIVIRHDIGIETVYSHNKKNLVKVNDHVRAGQPIAIVGRTGRATTEHCHFEIRINGRAYDPMKFFDAATRQLRSQKVIAYKSGKIQFLKVDAAKQ
;
A
#
# COMPACT_ATOMS: atom_id res chain seq x y z
N MET A 1 13.47 13.14 2.13
CA MET A 1 12.15 12.56 2.37
C MET A 1 12.28 11.07 2.65
N ASP A 2 11.73 10.66 3.79
CA ASP A 2 11.71 9.27 4.28
C ASP A 2 10.47 8.54 3.72
N VAL A 3 10.52 7.21 3.69
CA VAL A 3 9.38 6.34 3.43
C VAL A 3 8.35 6.46 4.58
N ALA A 4 8.79 6.57 5.85
CA ALA A 4 7.92 6.70 7.02
C ALA A 4 7.68 8.17 7.43
N CYS A 5 7.16 8.99 6.51
CA CYS A 5 6.90 10.40 6.78
C CYS A 5 5.44 10.64 7.20
N ALA A 6 5.22 11.53 8.16
CA ALA A 6 3.89 12.00 8.51
C ALA A 6 3.22 12.66 7.30
N THR A 7 1.90 12.53 7.22
CA THR A 7 1.10 13.19 6.20
C THR A 7 0.72 14.56 6.73
N GLU A 8 1.27 15.60 6.10
CA GLU A 8 0.91 16.98 6.42
C GLU A 8 -0.62 17.17 6.36
N ASP A 9 -1.13 17.88 7.36
CA ASP A 9 -2.53 18.25 7.51
C ASP A 9 -3.58 17.15 7.66
N LEU A 10 -3.18 15.86 7.68
CA LEU A 10 -4.13 14.75 7.75
C LEU A 10 -5.05 14.81 8.99
N PHE A 11 -4.55 15.35 10.10
CA PHE A 11 -5.26 15.49 11.38
C PHE A 11 -5.43 16.95 11.81
N THR A 12 -5.35 17.91 10.88
CA THR A 12 -5.47 19.33 11.25
C THR A 12 -6.86 19.61 11.83
N GLY A 13 -6.89 20.04 13.11
CA GLY A 13 -8.11 20.32 13.87
C GLY A 13 -8.93 19.08 14.29
N LYS A 14 -8.42 17.85 14.15
CA LYS A 14 -9.15 16.61 14.45
C LYS A 14 -8.26 15.54 15.07
N ASP A 15 -8.81 14.72 15.95
CA ASP A 15 -8.07 13.62 16.59
C ASP A 15 -8.15 12.30 15.82
N LYS A 16 -9.08 12.22 14.87
CA LYS A 16 -9.34 11.05 14.04
C LYS A 16 -9.82 11.43 12.64
N ILE A 17 -9.59 10.52 11.69
CA ILE A 17 -10.16 10.54 10.34
C ILE A 17 -10.89 9.24 10.08
N VAL A 18 -11.86 9.28 9.17
CA VAL A 18 -12.58 8.10 8.69
C VAL A 18 -12.20 7.89 7.23
N ILE A 19 -11.65 6.72 6.95
CA ILE A 19 -11.27 6.26 5.61
C ILE A 19 -12.34 5.28 5.17
N ASP A 20 -13.11 5.64 4.15
CA ASP A 20 -14.32 4.92 3.76
C ASP A 20 -14.09 4.12 2.46
N PHE A 21 -13.67 2.87 2.59
CA PHE A 21 -13.43 2.00 1.42
C PHE A 21 -14.74 1.53 0.77
N THR A 22 -15.90 1.70 1.41
CA THR A 22 -17.18 1.30 0.80
C THR A 22 -17.63 2.25 -0.30
N LYS A 23 -17.02 3.44 -0.38
CA LYS A 23 -17.31 4.44 -1.42
C LYS A 23 -16.48 4.22 -2.69
N LEU A 24 -15.47 3.36 -2.65
CA LEU A 24 -14.60 3.12 -3.80
C LEU A 24 -15.28 2.18 -4.79
N THR A 25 -15.37 2.64 -6.04
CA THR A 25 -15.84 1.84 -7.16
C THR A 25 -14.74 0.87 -7.62
N PRO A 26 -15.07 -0.20 -8.38
CA PRO A 26 -14.07 -1.15 -8.91
C PRO A 26 -12.99 -0.54 -9.81
N LYS A 27 -13.13 0.73 -10.24
CA LYS A 27 -12.14 1.45 -11.04
C LYS A 27 -11.17 2.27 -10.20
N GLU A 28 -11.49 2.54 -8.93
CA GLU A 28 -10.71 3.39 -8.03
C GLU A 28 -9.78 2.58 -7.12
N TRP A 29 -9.75 1.26 -7.28
CA TRP A 29 -8.79 0.40 -6.63
C TRP A 29 -8.31 -0.72 -7.55
N CYS A 30 -7.10 -1.21 -7.27
CA CYS A 30 -6.54 -2.39 -7.92
C CYS A 30 -5.71 -3.16 -6.90
N TYR A 31 -5.74 -4.49 -6.97
CA TYR A 31 -4.77 -5.27 -6.22
C TYR A 31 -3.39 -5.09 -6.86
N PRO A 32 -2.34 -4.76 -6.08
CA PRO A 32 -1.07 -4.26 -6.60
C PRO A 32 -0.33 -5.24 -7.52
N MET A 33 -0.63 -6.55 -7.42
CA MET A 33 -0.14 -7.56 -8.35
C MET A 33 -1.22 -8.57 -8.70
N ARG A 34 -1.75 -8.50 -9.93
CA ARG A 34 -2.91 -9.28 -10.38
C ARG A 34 -2.81 -10.77 -10.07
N ASN A 35 -1.64 -11.39 -10.25
CA ASN A 35 -1.40 -12.82 -10.03
C ASN A 35 -0.53 -13.12 -8.79
N GLY A 36 -0.31 -12.13 -7.94
CA GLY A 36 0.55 -12.26 -6.77
C GLY A 36 -0.08 -13.09 -5.65
N LYS A 37 0.74 -13.90 -4.98
CA LYS A 37 0.38 -14.63 -3.75
C LYS A 37 1.15 -14.09 -2.56
N VAL A 38 0.47 -13.81 -1.46
CA VAL A 38 1.14 -13.43 -0.20
C VAL A 38 1.94 -14.62 0.31
N ILE A 39 3.25 -14.43 0.48
CA ILE A 39 4.18 -15.45 0.99
C ILE A 39 4.71 -15.13 2.39
N SER A 40 4.67 -13.86 2.80
CA SER A 40 5.06 -13.40 4.13
C SER A 40 4.09 -12.29 4.56
N PRO A 41 3.30 -12.51 5.63
CA PRO A 41 2.36 -11.49 6.12
C PRO A 41 3.06 -10.42 6.96
N PHE A 42 2.34 -9.33 7.24
CA PHE A 42 2.77 -8.30 8.18
C PHE A 42 3.08 -8.89 9.55
N GLY A 43 4.16 -8.43 10.18
CA GLY A 43 4.61 -8.94 11.47
C GLY A 43 5.10 -10.40 11.45
N GLY A 44 5.38 -10.96 10.27
CA GLY A 44 5.91 -12.32 10.11
C GLY A 44 7.24 -12.57 10.85
N ALA A 45 7.74 -13.81 10.77
CA ALA A 45 8.88 -14.31 11.57
C ALA A 45 10.20 -13.52 11.44
N ARG A 46 10.35 -12.68 10.41
CA ARG A 46 11.49 -11.75 10.28
C ARG A 46 11.17 -10.47 11.06
N ARG A 47 12.07 -10.12 12.01
CA ARG A 47 12.06 -8.90 12.84
C ARG A 47 11.31 -7.74 12.16
N ASN A 48 10.17 -7.36 12.72
CA ASN A 48 9.41 -6.16 12.38
C ASN A 48 9.09 -6.01 10.88
N HIS A 49 8.57 -7.06 10.24
CA HIS A 49 8.09 -6.97 8.86
C HIS A 49 6.93 -5.96 8.74
N THR A 50 7.19 -4.78 8.16
CA THR A 50 6.25 -3.64 8.08
C THR A 50 5.24 -3.73 6.94
N GLY A 51 5.24 -4.83 6.18
CA GLY A 51 4.40 -5.00 4.99
C GLY A 51 3.98 -6.43 4.77
N ALA A 52 3.48 -6.72 3.57
CA ALA A 52 3.26 -8.06 3.08
C ALA A 52 4.17 -8.30 1.86
N ASP A 53 4.84 -9.45 1.84
CA ASP A 53 5.61 -9.87 0.67
C ASP A 53 4.67 -10.66 -0.23
N ILE A 54 4.44 -10.11 -1.41
CA ILE A 54 3.60 -10.72 -2.43
C ILE A 54 4.54 -11.29 -3.50
N LYS A 55 4.53 -12.60 -3.68
CA LYS A 55 5.35 -13.29 -4.68
C LYS A 55 4.61 -13.37 -6.00
N THR A 56 5.33 -13.11 -7.09
CA THR A 56 4.87 -13.28 -8.47
C THR A 56 6.08 -13.64 -9.34
N HIS A 57 5.94 -13.65 -10.67
CA HIS A 57 7.07 -13.95 -11.56
C HIS A 57 8.00 -12.75 -11.72
N ALA A 58 9.27 -13.04 -11.98
CA ALA A 58 10.27 -12.02 -12.29
C ALA A 58 9.84 -11.21 -13.51
N GLY A 59 9.93 -9.87 -13.43
CA GLY A 59 9.54 -9.00 -14.54
C GLY A 59 8.05 -8.70 -14.64
N ASP A 60 7.20 -9.24 -13.76
CA ASP A 60 5.79 -8.86 -13.69
C ASP A 60 5.63 -7.37 -13.37
N THR A 61 4.49 -6.82 -13.78
CA THR A 61 4.15 -5.42 -13.55
C THR A 61 3.51 -5.23 -12.18
N ILE A 62 3.95 -4.20 -11.46
CA ILE A 62 3.35 -3.71 -10.23
C ILE A 62 2.43 -2.53 -10.58
N PHE A 63 1.23 -2.54 -10.03
CA PHE A 63 0.19 -1.55 -10.30
C PHE A 63 -0.09 -0.68 -9.06
N ALA A 64 -0.45 0.59 -9.28
CA ALA A 64 -0.94 1.46 -8.22
C ALA A 64 -2.25 0.92 -7.64
N ALA A 65 -2.33 0.85 -6.31
CA ALA A 65 -3.46 0.23 -5.63
C ALA A 65 -4.69 1.14 -5.58
N PHE A 66 -4.47 2.46 -5.56
CA PHE A 66 -5.50 3.49 -5.56
C PHE A 66 -5.00 4.71 -6.36
N ASP A 67 -5.91 5.62 -6.67
CA ASP A 67 -5.58 6.92 -7.25
C ASP A 67 -4.73 7.75 -6.26
N GLY A 68 -3.77 8.51 -6.78
CA GLY A 68 -2.96 9.37 -5.92
C GLY A 68 -1.79 10.03 -6.62
N LYS A 69 -0.88 10.57 -5.81
CA LYS A 69 0.32 11.28 -6.26
C LYS A 69 1.58 10.60 -5.72
N VAL A 70 2.56 10.38 -6.59
CA VAL A 70 3.84 9.79 -6.23
C VAL A 70 4.63 10.76 -5.36
N ARG A 71 4.88 10.38 -4.10
CA ARG A 71 5.66 11.16 -3.13
C ARG A 71 7.15 10.85 -3.21
N LEU A 72 7.50 9.60 -3.48
CA LEU A 72 8.89 9.13 -3.51
C LEU A 72 9.04 8.07 -4.60
N ALA A 73 10.09 8.16 -5.42
CA ALA A 73 10.43 7.17 -6.44
C ALA A 73 11.95 7.14 -6.64
N LYS A 74 12.68 6.36 -5.83
CA LYS A 74 14.15 6.30 -5.85
C LYS A 74 14.70 5.06 -5.13
N PRO A 75 16.00 4.74 -5.25
CA PRO A 75 16.66 3.80 -4.35
C PRO A 75 16.61 4.28 -2.89
N TYR A 76 16.34 3.37 -1.96
CA TYR A 76 16.25 3.66 -0.53
C TYR A 76 16.70 2.48 0.34
N SER A 77 18.01 2.41 0.61
CA SER A 77 18.60 1.47 1.58
C SER A 77 18.05 0.03 1.42
N GLY A 78 17.59 -0.60 2.51
CA GLY A 78 17.05 -1.95 2.54
C GLY A 78 15.82 -2.17 1.65
N TYR A 79 15.07 -1.13 1.29
CA TYR A 79 13.91 -1.24 0.39
C TYR A 79 14.30 -1.38 -1.09
N GLY A 80 15.56 -1.09 -1.46
CA GLY A 80 15.97 -1.06 -2.86
C GLY A 80 15.28 0.07 -3.61
N ASN A 81 14.89 -0.16 -4.87
CA ASN A 81 14.05 0.80 -5.59
C ASN A 81 12.65 0.77 -5.01
N VAL A 82 12.20 1.92 -4.51
CA VAL A 82 10.92 2.06 -3.84
C VAL A 82 10.09 3.16 -4.49
N ILE A 83 8.77 2.96 -4.45
CA ILE A 83 7.77 3.95 -4.79
C ILE A 83 6.85 4.14 -3.59
N VAL A 84 6.57 5.39 -3.22
CA VAL A 84 5.54 5.74 -2.25
C VAL A 84 4.50 6.61 -2.94
N ILE A 85 3.23 6.19 -2.89
CA ILE A 85 2.10 6.94 -3.42
C ILE A 85 1.26 7.41 -2.26
N ARG A 86 0.94 8.71 -2.23
CA ARG A 86 -0.03 9.30 -1.31
C ARG A 86 -1.39 9.37 -2.00
N HIS A 87 -2.40 8.83 -1.35
CA HIS A 87 -3.75 8.71 -1.90
C HIS A 87 -4.70 9.69 -1.23
N ASP A 88 -5.68 10.16 -1.99
CA ASP A 88 -6.65 11.17 -1.53
C ASP A 88 -7.56 10.65 -0.41
N ILE A 89 -7.69 9.32 -0.30
CA ILE A 89 -8.41 8.64 0.78
C ILE A 89 -7.68 8.67 2.14
N GLY A 90 -6.50 9.30 2.23
CA GLY A 90 -5.78 9.49 3.50
C GLY A 90 -4.85 8.34 3.89
N ILE A 91 -4.45 7.50 2.93
CA ILE A 91 -3.43 6.46 3.11
C ILE A 91 -2.24 6.69 2.18
N GLU A 92 -1.09 6.10 2.51
CA GLU A 92 0.02 5.93 1.59
C GLU A 92 0.24 4.44 1.31
N THR A 93 0.64 4.10 0.09
CA THR A 93 1.08 2.75 -0.27
C THR A 93 2.55 2.77 -0.66
N VAL A 94 3.26 1.68 -0.33
CA VAL A 94 4.69 1.55 -0.61
C VAL A 94 4.96 0.26 -1.37
N TYR A 95 5.76 0.38 -2.42
CA TYR A 95 6.13 -0.69 -3.35
C TYR A 95 7.64 -0.77 -3.44
N SER A 96 8.21 -1.86 -2.94
CA SER A 96 9.67 -1.98 -2.76
C SER A 96 10.24 -3.22 -3.41
N HIS A 97 11.59 -3.26 -3.45
CA HIS A 97 12.39 -4.26 -4.16
C HIS A 97 12.23 -4.24 -5.68
N ASN A 98 11.72 -3.13 -6.23
CA ASN A 98 11.44 -3.01 -7.65
C ASN A 98 12.72 -3.20 -8.48
N LYS A 99 12.63 -3.87 -9.62
CA LYS A 99 13.72 -3.88 -10.60
C LYS A 99 13.87 -2.49 -11.21
N LYS A 100 12.74 -1.87 -11.57
CA LYS A 100 12.67 -0.55 -12.18
C LYS A 100 11.40 0.18 -11.75
N ASN A 101 11.52 1.46 -11.42
CA ASN A 101 10.38 2.35 -11.23
C ASN A 101 10.00 2.95 -12.59
N LEU A 102 8.70 2.95 -12.91
CA LEU A 102 8.15 3.48 -14.18
C LEU A 102 7.57 4.89 -14.03
N VAL A 103 7.45 5.38 -12.79
CA VAL A 103 6.95 6.72 -12.46
C VAL A 103 7.98 7.51 -11.66
N LYS A 104 7.80 8.83 -11.62
CA LYS A 104 8.67 9.80 -10.96
C LYS A 104 7.92 10.52 -9.83
N VAL A 105 8.68 11.17 -8.96
CA VAL A 105 8.12 12.02 -7.91
C VAL A 105 7.23 13.11 -8.54
N ASN A 106 6.09 13.38 -7.92
CA ASN A 106 5.01 14.27 -8.34
C ASN A 106 4.10 13.77 -9.47
N ASP A 107 4.35 12.61 -10.06
CA ASP A 107 3.42 12.04 -11.03
C ASP A 107 2.07 11.72 -10.37
N HIS A 108 0.98 12.02 -11.07
CA HIS A 108 -0.35 11.54 -10.72
C HIS A 108 -0.57 10.17 -11.33
N VAL A 109 -1.05 9.23 -10.52
CA VAL A 109 -1.28 7.85 -10.92
C VAL A 109 -2.72 7.44 -10.62
N ARG A 110 -3.27 6.60 -11.49
CA ARG A 110 -4.59 6.00 -11.30
C ARG A 110 -4.48 4.58 -10.77
N ALA A 111 -5.51 4.11 -10.08
CA ALA A 111 -5.65 2.74 -9.68
C ALA A 111 -5.53 1.82 -10.90
N GLY A 112 -4.71 0.77 -10.77
CA GLY A 112 -4.41 -0.14 -11.87
C GLY A 112 -3.44 0.39 -12.92
N GLN A 113 -2.86 1.58 -12.74
CA GLN A 113 -1.78 2.07 -13.60
C GLN A 113 -0.47 1.31 -13.30
N PRO A 114 0.28 0.86 -14.33
CA PRO A 114 1.64 0.34 -14.17
C PRO A 114 2.57 1.38 -13.53
N ILE A 115 3.24 1.01 -12.44
CA ILE A 115 4.15 1.92 -11.71
C ILE A 115 5.56 1.37 -11.54
N ALA A 116 5.75 0.05 -11.57
CA ALA A 116 7.06 -0.57 -11.40
C ALA A 116 7.10 -1.97 -12.02
N ILE A 117 8.31 -2.50 -12.14
CA ILE A 117 8.58 -3.89 -12.51
C ILE A 117 9.12 -4.63 -11.28
N VAL A 118 8.59 -5.82 -11.02
CA VAL A 118 9.03 -6.70 -9.93
C VAL A 118 10.51 -7.01 -10.06
N GLY A 119 11.20 -7.01 -8.93
CA GLY A 119 12.62 -7.32 -8.87
C GLY A 119 13.05 -7.86 -7.50
N ARG A 120 14.35 -7.68 -7.24
CA ARG A 120 15.04 -8.12 -6.02
C ARG A 120 16.09 -7.09 -5.60
N THR A 121 15.78 -5.80 -5.71
CA THR A 121 16.73 -4.75 -5.30
C THR A 121 16.71 -4.54 -3.78
N GLY A 122 17.82 -4.06 -3.21
CA GLY A 122 17.91 -3.88 -1.76
C GLY A 122 17.99 -5.21 -1.00
N ARG A 123 17.37 -5.27 0.18
CA ARG A 123 17.42 -6.43 1.08
C ARG A 123 16.30 -7.42 0.77
N ALA A 124 16.36 -8.06 -0.40
CA ALA A 124 15.41 -9.08 -0.85
C ALA A 124 16.10 -10.44 -1.07
N THR A 125 15.54 -11.51 -0.50
CA THR A 125 16.06 -12.87 -0.71
C THR A 125 15.60 -13.51 -2.01
N THR A 126 14.40 -13.15 -2.47
CA THR A 126 13.79 -13.65 -3.72
C THR A 126 13.10 -12.49 -4.45
N GLU A 127 12.67 -12.70 -5.68
CA GLU A 127 11.85 -11.70 -6.40
C GLU A 127 10.43 -11.68 -5.82
N HIS A 128 10.00 -10.49 -5.39
CA HIS A 128 8.68 -10.24 -4.83
C HIS A 128 8.44 -8.72 -4.78
N CYS A 129 7.19 -8.30 -4.59
CA CYS A 129 6.88 -6.95 -4.17
C CYS A 129 6.70 -6.95 -2.65
N HIS A 130 7.50 -6.16 -1.96
CA HIS A 130 7.22 -5.81 -0.58
C HIS A 130 6.22 -4.64 -0.59
N PHE A 131 4.99 -4.93 -0.19
CA PHE A 131 3.85 -4.00 -0.24
C PHE A 131 3.48 -3.54 1.16
N GLU A 132 3.37 -2.24 1.39
CA GLU A 132 2.90 -1.67 2.65
C GLU A 132 1.71 -0.73 2.46
N ILE A 133 0.85 -0.68 3.48
CA ILE A 133 -0.14 0.38 3.66
C ILE A 133 0.25 1.17 4.90
N ARG A 134 0.35 2.49 4.73
CA ARG A 134 0.72 3.42 5.79
C ARG A 134 -0.37 4.46 5.99
N ILE A 135 -0.55 4.89 7.24
CA ILE A 135 -1.38 6.04 7.60
C ILE A 135 -0.55 6.93 8.51
N ASN A 136 -0.33 8.17 8.08
CA ASN A 136 0.50 9.14 8.80
C ASN A 136 1.89 8.60 9.16
N GLY A 137 2.58 7.99 8.18
CA GLY A 137 3.92 7.42 8.34
C GLY A 137 4.00 6.06 9.05
N ARG A 138 2.93 5.60 9.70
CA ARG A 138 2.88 4.31 10.40
C ARG A 138 2.37 3.21 9.49
N ALA A 139 3.06 2.05 9.50
CA ALA A 139 2.67 0.89 8.72
C ALA A 139 1.62 0.04 9.42
N TYR A 140 0.67 -0.48 8.65
CA TYR A 140 -0.39 -1.38 9.10
C TYR A 140 -0.46 -2.58 8.18
N ASP A 141 -1.00 -3.69 8.70
CA ASP A 141 -1.16 -4.93 7.95
C ASP A 141 -2.00 -4.72 6.68
N PRO A 142 -1.41 -4.85 5.47
CA PRO A 142 -2.13 -4.66 4.22
C PRO A 142 -3.28 -5.67 4.03
N MET A 143 -3.20 -6.85 4.64
CA MET A 143 -4.21 -7.91 4.54
C MET A 143 -5.45 -7.65 5.41
N LYS A 144 -5.41 -6.59 6.23
CA LYS A 144 -6.62 -6.03 6.85
C LYS A 144 -7.40 -5.15 5.89
N PHE A 145 -6.79 -4.67 4.79
CA PHE A 145 -7.45 -3.84 3.77
C PHE A 145 -7.82 -4.67 2.53
N PHE A 146 -6.96 -5.60 2.13
CA PHE A 146 -7.21 -6.54 1.04
C PHE A 146 -7.42 -7.96 1.56
N ASP A 147 -8.31 -8.71 0.93
CA ASP A 147 -8.41 -10.14 1.16
C ASP A 147 -7.30 -10.90 0.43
N ALA A 148 -6.46 -11.62 1.17
CA ALA A 148 -5.32 -12.33 0.60
C ALA A 148 -5.71 -13.47 -0.36
N ALA A 149 -6.88 -14.08 -0.17
CA ALA A 149 -7.32 -15.22 -0.97
C ALA A 149 -8.01 -14.75 -2.25
N THR A 150 -8.92 -13.79 -2.14
CA THR A 150 -9.69 -13.30 -3.29
C THR A 150 -9.02 -12.14 -4.02
N ARG A 151 -7.99 -11.52 -3.41
CA ARG A 151 -7.32 -10.28 -3.88
C ARG A 151 -8.29 -9.11 -4.01
N GLN A 152 -9.43 -9.17 -3.32
CA GLN A 152 -10.42 -8.10 -3.33
C GLN A 152 -10.18 -7.09 -2.21
N LEU A 153 -10.48 -5.83 -2.47
CA LEU A 153 -10.55 -4.82 -1.42
C LEU A 153 -11.70 -5.13 -0.47
N ARG A 154 -11.46 -5.06 0.84
CA ARG A 154 -12.50 -5.23 1.85
C ARG A 154 -13.36 -3.98 1.90
N SER A 155 -14.65 -4.12 1.63
CA SER A 155 -15.63 -3.05 1.81
C SER A 155 -15.85 -2.78 3.29
N GLN A 156 -15.18 -1.76 3.83
CA GLN A 156 -15.20 -1.42 5.25
C GLN A 156 -14.84 0.05 5.48
N LYS A 157 -15.07 0.54 6.70
CA LYS A 157 -14.58 1.86 7.15
C LYS A 157 -13.45 1.68 8.13
N VAL A 158 -12.44 2.54 8.04
CA VAL A 158 -11.29 2.54 8.95
C VAL A 158 -11.25 3.89 9.66
N ILE A 159 -11.40 3.87 10.97
CA ILE A 159 -11.13 5.05 11.80
C ILE A 159 -9.65 5.03 12.14
N ALA A 160 -8.91 6.03 11.67
CA ALA A 160 -7.53 6.24 12.06
C ALA A 160 -7.43 7.39 13.06
N TYR A 161 -6.76 7.16 14.17
CA TYR A 161 -6.53 8.17 15.21
C TYR A 161 -5.14 8.79 15.06
N LYS A 162 -4.98 10.05 15.47
CA LYS A 162 -3.68 10.74 15.50
C LYS A 162 -2.64 10.01 16.38
N SER A 163 -3.13 9.31 17.41
CA SER A 163 -2.32 8.43 18.26
C SER A 163 -1.75 7.20 17.53
N GLY A 164 -2.20 6.93 16.29
CA GLY A 164 -1.88 5.81 15.42
C GLY A 164 -2.56 4.49 15.79
N LYS A 165 -3.59 4.54 16.64
CA LYS A 165 -4.56 3.46 16.74
C LYS A 165 -5.43 3.47 15.48
N ILE A 166 -5.82 2.30 14.99
CA ILE A 166 -6.85 2.17 13.96
C ILE A 166 -7.96 1.24 14.43
N GLN A 167 -9.18 1.52 13.99
CA GLN A 167 -10.35 0.68 14.21
C GLN A 167 -11.03 0.36 12.88
N PHE A 168 -11.28 -0.92 12.65
CA PHE A 168 -12.01 -1.39 11.48
C PHE A 168 -13.48 -1.52 11.85
N LEU A 169 -14.33 -0.83 11.09
CA LEU A 169 -15.78 -0.95 11.18
C LEU A 169 -16.23 -1.76 9.97
N LYS A 170 -16.71 -2.98 10.23
CA LYS A 170 -17.38 -3.76 9.20
C LYS A 170 -18.66 -3.02 8.82
N VAL A 171 -18.88 -2.85 7.53
CA VAL A 171 -20.19 -2.47 7.02
C VAL A 171 -20.89 -3.79 6.79
N ASP A 172 -21.91 -4.07 7.60
CA ASP A 172 -22.77 -5.22 7.34
C ASP A 172 -23.27 -5.09 5.90
N ALA A 173 -23.14 -6.18 5.14
CA ALA A 173 -23.72 -6.25 3.81
C ALA A 173 -25.22 -6.02 3.97
N ALA A 174 -25.67 -4.80 3.70
CA ALA A 174 -27.07 -4.57 3.41
C ALA A 174 -27.37 -5.52 2.25
N LYS A 175 -28.20 -6.53 2.55
CA LYS A 175 -28.82 -7.39 1.56
C LYS A 175 -29.32 -6.49 0.43
N GLN A 176 -28.70 -6.59 -0.74
CA GLN A 176 -29.34 -6.28 -2.01
C GLN A 176 -29.76 -7.60 -2.62
#